data_AF-A0A968SXK0-F1
#
_entry.id   AF-A0A968SXK0-F1
#
_cell.length_a   1.000
_cell.length_b   1.000
_cell.length_c   1.000
_cell.angle_alpha   90.00
_cell.angle_beta   90.00
_cell.angle_gamma   90.00
#
_symmetry.space_group_name_H-M   'P 1'
#
loop_
_entity.id
_entity.type
_entity.pdbx_description
1 polymer ?
#
loop_
_entity_poly.entity_id
_entity_poly.type
_entity_poly.pdbx_seq_one_letter_code
_entity_poly.pdbx_strand_id
1 'polypeptide(L)'
;MGLPGPDAVQRGFPAKTDLLTRKVNEYEGQHRFGGGTDFDNDPHVIDIFAGDGDGSDDEAQAQFEILKAYNADVTEPGPSDLALVPLLYPGG
;
A
#
# COMPACT_ATOMS: atom_id res chain seq x y z
N MET A 1 18.46 28.12 8.05
CA MET A 1 17.65 27.00 7.54
C MET A 1 18.45 25.73 7.82
N GLY A 2 18.11 25.00 8.89
CA GLY A 2 18.86 23.82 9.30
C GLY A 2 18.60 22.67 8.33
N LEU A 3 19.65 21.94 7.95
CA LEU A 3 19.51 20.72 7.18
C LEU A 3 18.59 19.77 7.97
N PRO A 4 17.57 19.18 7.33
CA PRO A 4 16.69 18.28 8.04
C PRO A 4 17.51 17.06 8.51
N GLY A 5 17.21 16.58 9.72
CA GLY A 5 17.91 15.46 10.35
C GLY A 5 17.88 14.21 9.47
N PRO A 6 18.77 13.23 9.75
CA PRO A 6 18.96 12.04 8.91
C PRO A 6 17.66 11.26 8.61
N ASP A 7 16.65 11.43 9.47
CA ASP A 7 15.37 10.72 9.41
C ASP A 7 14.39 11.32 8.40
N ALA A 8 14.59 12.58 7.98
CA ALA A 8 13.66 13.28 7.10
C ALA A 8 13.83 12.92 5.61
N VAL A 9 14.99 12.38 5.23
CA VAL A 9 15.30 12.00 3.85
C VAL A 9 14.78 10.60 3.53
N GLN A 10 14.54 9.76 4.55
CA GLN A 10 14.29 8.33 4.35
C GLN A 10 12.81 7.95 4.15
N ARG A 11 11.86 8.74 4.67
CA ARG A 11 10.41 8.42 4.64
C ARG A 11 9.74 8.48 3.26
N GLY A 12 10.48 8.29 2.19
CA GLY A 12 10.02 8.83 0.93
C GLY A 12 10.74 8.54 -0.36
N PHE A 13 11.94 8.02 -0.23
CA PHE A 13 12.54 7.25 -1.29
C PHE A 13 12.25 5.78 -1.02
N PRO A 14 12.06 4.97 -2.07
CA PRO A 14 11.96 3.52 -1.92
C PRO A 14 13.17 3.00 -1.12
N ALA A 15 12.93 2.07 -0.21
CA ALA A 15 14.00 1.33 0.44
C ALA A 15 14.78 0.52 -0.60
N LYS A 16 15.98 0.04 -0.25
CA LYS A 16 16.80 -0.77 -1.17
C LYS A 16 16.09 -2.05 -1.64
N THR A 17 15.13 -2.53 -0.86
CA THR A 17 14.31 -3.71 -1.11
C THR A 17 13.07 -3.41 -1.95
N ASP A 18 12.74 -2.12 -2.17
CA ASP A 18 11.53 -1.72 -2.86
C ASP A 18 11.77 -1.66 -4.37
N LEU A 19 10.75 -2.04 -5.14
CA LEU A 19 10.77 -2.02 -6.60
C LEU A 19 10.59 -0.60 -7.16
N LEU A 20 11.41 0.36 -6.72
CA LEU A 20 11.31 1.78 -7.09
C LEU A 20 9.86 2.34 -7.05
N THR A 21 9.04 1.80 -6.14
CA THR A 21 7.64 2.19 -5.99
C THR A 21 7.55 3.49 -5.21
N ARG A 22 6.58 4.34 -5.56
CA ARG A 22 6.24 5.48 -4.70
C ARG A 22 5.48 4.92 -3.49
N LYS A 23 6.04 5.06 -2.29
CA LYS A 23 5.38 4.67 -1.05
C LYS A 23 4.07 5.45 -0.85
N VAL A 24 3.11 4.78 -0.23
CA VAL A 24 1.94 5.41 0.35
C VAL A 24 2.33 5.76 1.79
N ASN A 25 1.95 6.95 2.24
CA ASN A 25 2.25 7.44 3.58
C ASN A 25 0.96 7.64 4.37
N GLU A 26 1.07 7.86 5.67
CA GLU A 26 -0.09 8.27 6.50
C GLU A 26 -0.73 9.55 5.93
N TYR A 27 0.10 10.55 5.61
CA TYR A 27 -0.31 11.83 5.06
C TYR A 27 0.17 12.00 3.61
N GLU A 28 -0.68 12.60 2.78
CA GLU A 28 -0.33 12.94 1.41
C GLU A 28 0.68 14.09 1.32
N GLY A 29 1.31 14.23 0.15
CA GLY A 29 2.18 15.36 -0.13
C GLY A 29 2.31 15.60 -1.63
N GLN A 30 2.99 16.68 -2.03
CA GLN A 30 3.11 17.08 -3.43
C GLN A 30 3.61 15.96 -4.37
N HIS A 31 4.39 15.02 -3.83
CA HIS A 31 4.97 13.90 -4.58
C HIS A 31 4.66 12.53 -3.96
N ARG A 32 3.69 12.45 -3.04
CA ARG A 32 3.36 11.24 -2.27
C ARG A 32 1.89 10.92 -2.28
N PHE A 33 1.60 9.64 -2.28
CA PHE A 33 0.28 9.15 -1.95
C PHE A 33 0.10 9.17 -0.43
N GLY A 34 -1.14 9.38 0.03
CA GLY A 34 -1.51 9.45 1.44
C GLY A 34 -2.69 8.53 1.76
N GLY A 35 -3.02 8.39 3.05
CA GLY A 35 -4.13 7.57 3.53
C GLY A 35 -3.77 6.12 3.90
N GLY A 36 -2.48 5.78 3.91
CA GLY A 36 -1.95 4.51 4.40
C GLY A 36 -1.33 4.65 5.78
N THR A 37 -0.16 4.04 5.99
CA THR A 37 0.61 4.13 7.23
C THR A 37 2.08 4.44 6.92
N ASP A 38 2.86 4.77 7.96
CA ASP A 38 4.32 4.92 7.83
C ASP A 38 5.08 3.65 8.26
N PHE A 39 4.39 2.55 8.53
CA PHE A 39 4.96 1.31 9.11
C PHE A 39 5.15 0.16 8.10
N ASP A 40 4.95 0.40 6.80
CA ASP A 40 5.14 -0.57 5.70
C ASP A 40 4.21 -1.82 5.73
N ASN A 41 3.01 -1.69 6.30
CA ASN A 41 1.96 -2.71 6.28
C ASN A 41 0.79 -2.40 5.33
N ASP A 42 0.62 -1.15 4.94
CA ASP A 42 -0.38 -0.76 3.96
C ASP A 42 0.05 -1.13 2.53
N PRO A 43 -0.93 -1.44 1.66
CA PRO A 43 -0.63 -1.84 0.30
C PRO A 43 -0.15 -0.64 -0.56
N HIS A 44 1.08 -0.70 -1.08
CA HIS A 44 1.63 0.26 -2.05
C HIS A 44 1.13 0.03 -3.50
N VAL A 45 -0.16 -0.24 -3.67
CA VAL A 45 -0.85 -0.35 -4.97
C VAL A 45 -2.03 0.62 -4.98
N ILE A 46 -2.38 1.14 -6.16
CA ILE A 46 -3.50 2.09 -6.31
C ILE A 46 -4.80 1.36 -6.68
N ASP A 47 -4.69 0.29 -7.45
CA ASP A 47 -5.83 -0.43 -8.05
C ASP A 47 -5.37 -1.87 -8.37
N ILE A 48 -6.29 -2.82 -8.27
CA ILE A 48 -6.12 -4.24 -8.60
C ILE A 48 -7.39 -4.77 -9.27
N PHE A 49 -7.25 -5.76 -10.14
CA PHE A 49 -8.41 -6.58 -10.50
C PHE A 49 -8.87 -7.38 -9.26
N ALA A 50 -10.17 -7.41 -9.03
CA ALA A 50 -10.80 -8.11 -7.92
C ALA A 50 -11.99 -8.94 -8.40
N GLY A 51 -12.50 -9.85 -7.57
CA GLY A 51 -13.55 -10.78 -7.98
C GLY A 51 -13.06 -11.69 -9.12
N ASP A 52 -13.85 -11.78 -10.19
CA ASP A 52 -13.54 -12.57 -11.38
C ASP A 52 -12.79 -11.77 -12.48
N GLY A 53 -12.63 -10.45 -12.31
CA GLY A 53 -11.93 -9.59 -13.27
C GLY A 53 -12.71 -9.40 -14.59
N ASP A 54 -14.04 -9.45 -14.53
CA ASP A 54 -14.96 -9.31 -15.66
C ASP A 54 -15.54 -7.89 -15.81
N GLY A 55 -15.22 -6.99 -14.89
CA GLY A 55 -15.64 -5.58 -14.89
C GLY A 55 -17.04 -5.33 -14.33
N SER A 56 -17.57 -6.25 -13.52
CA SER A 56 -18.83 -6.06 -12.82
C SER A 56 -18.75 -4.97 -11.73
N ASP A 57 -19.91 -4.38 -11.39
CA ASP A 57 -19.98 -3.27 -10.41
C ASP A 57 -19.53 -3.68 -9.00
N ASP A 58 -19.59 -4.97 -8.65
CA ASP A 58 -19.18 -5.49 -7.34
C ASP A 58 -17.66 -5.62 -7.17
N GLU A 59 -16.87 -5.54 -8.25
CA GLU A 59 -15.40 -5.58 -8.17
C GLU A 59 -14.83 -4.42 -7.32
N ALA A 60 -15.46 -3.25 -7.39
CA ALA A 60 -15.04 -2.10 -6.58
C ALA A 60 -15.15 -2.39 -5.07
N GLN A 61 -16.22 -3.07 -4.64
CA GLN A 61 -16.37 -3.48 -3.25
C GLN A 61 -15.38 -4.58 -2.90
N ALA A 62 -15.16 -5.55 -3.79
CA ALA A 62 -14.20 -6.62 -3.57
C ALA A 62 -12.76 -6.08 -3.41
N GLN A 63 -12.34 -5.15 -4.27
CA GLN A 63 -11.06 -4.45 -4.13
C GLN A 63 -10.95 -3.73 -2.78
N PHE A 64 -11.99 -2.99 -2.37
CA PHE A 64 -11.99 -2.30 -1.10
C PHE A 64 -11.81 -3.26 0.09
N GLU A 65 -12.53 -4.37 0.10
CA GLU A 65 -12.39 -5.39 1.15
C GLU A 65 -10.99 -6.01 1.18
N ILE A 66 -10.38 -6.24 0.02
CA ILE A 66 -9.00 -6.76 -0.09
C ILE A 66 -8.00 -5.72 0.46
N LEU A 67 -8.02 -4.49 -0.05
CA LEU A 67 -7.00 -3.49 0.24
C LEU A 67 -7.14 -2.89 1.64
N LYS A 68 -8.32 -2.93 2.28
CA LYS A 68 -8.51 -2.46 3.66
C LYS A 68 -8.07 -3.47 4.73
N ALA A 69 -7.76 -4.72 4.34
CA ALA A 69 -7.60 -5.83 5.28
C ALA A 69 -6.28 -5.84 6.05
N TYR A 70 -5.35 -4.93 5.75
CA TYR A 70 -4.13 -4.77 6.54
C TYR A 70 -4.44 -4.22 7.94
N ASN A 71 -3.60 -4.53 8.92
CA ASN A 71 -3.79 -4.10 10.30
C ASN A 71 -3.18 -2.71 10.51
N ALA A 72 -3.96 -1.64 10.46
CA ALA A 72 -3.46 -0.27 10.58
C ALA A 72 -2.97 0.13 11.99
N ASP A 73 -3.22 -0.68 13.01
CA ASP A 73 -2.99 -0.32 14.42
C ASP A 73 -1.60 -0.74 14.94
N VAL A 74 -0.76 -1.37 14.10
CA VAL A 74 0.57 -1.86 14.48
C VAL A 74 1.69 -0.97 13.98
N THR A 75 2.72 -0.80 14.82
CA THR A 75 3.93 -0.03 14.50
C THR A 75 5.13 -0.91 14.16
N GLU A 76 5.01 -2.22 14.40
CA GLU A 76 6.01 -3.25 14.08
C GLU A 76 5.30 -4.42 13.37
N PRO A 77 4.89 -4.24 12.10
CA PRO A 77 4.06 -5.21 11.42
C PRO A 77 4.79 -6.51 11.08
N GLY A 78 4.07 -7.61 11.22
CA GLY A 78 4.45 -8.93 10.72
C GLY A 78 3.64 -9.34 9.47
N PRO A 79 3.91 -10.53 8.90
CA PRO A 79 3.21 -11.00 7.71
C PRO A 79 1.69 -11.10 7.84
N SER A 80 1.16 -11.29 9.06
CA SER A 80 -0.28 -11.34 9.33
C SER A 80 -0.96 -9.98 9.31
N ASP A 81 -0.19 -8.89 9.36
CA ASP A 81 -0.69 -7.52 9.37
C ASP A 81 -0.83 -6.94 7.95
N LEU A 82 -0.45 -7.71 6.92
CA LEU A 82 -0.50 -7.31 5.52
C LEU A 82 -1.83 -7.69 4.88
N ALA A 83 -2.28 -6.88 3.92
CA ALA A 83 -3.36 -7.27 3.02
C ALA A 83 -2.89 -8.38 2.06
N LEU A 84 -3.74 -9.40 1.86
CA LEU A 84 -3.50 -10.45 0.88
C LEU A 84 -4.11 -10.07 -0.47
N VAL A 85 -3.26 -9.74 -1.44
CA VAL A 85 -3.69 -9.44 -2.81
C VAL A 85 -3.77 -10.75 -3.61
N PRO A 86 -4.97 -11.17 -4.06
CA PRO A 86 -5.11 -12.38 -4.86
C PRO A 86 -4.54 -12.16 -6.27
N LEU A 87 -3.84 -13.17 -6.79
CA LEU A 87 -3.45 -13.21 -8.19
C LEU A 87 -4.60 -13.79 -9.01
N LEU A 88 -5.28 -12.96 -9.79
CA LEU A 88 -6.25 -13.42 -10.77
C LEU A 88 -5.51 -13.92 -12.03
N TYR A 89 -5.67 -15.20 -12.35
CA TYR A 89 -5.06 -15.83 -13.52
C TYR A 89 -6.14 -16.44 -14.41
N PRO A 90 -6.21 -16.07 -15.71
CA PRO A 90 -7.18 -16.64 -16.62
C PRO A 90 -6.77 -18.06 -17.01
N GLY A 91 -7.24 -19.06 -16.25
CA GLY A 91 -7.00 -20.48 -16.55
C GLY A 91 -7.28 -21.49 -15.44
N GLY A 92 -8.09 -21.14 -14.44
CA GLY A 92 -8.59 -22.07 -13.42
C GLY A 92 -9.84 -22.81 -13.86
#